data_AF-A0A9N9URT8-F1
#
_entry.id   AF-A0A9N9URT8-F1
#
_cell.length_a   1.000
_cell.length_b   1.000
_cell.length_c   1.000
_cell.angle_alpha   90.00
_cell.angle_beta   90.00
_cell.angle_gamma   90.00
#
_symmetry.space_group_name_H-M   'P 1'
#
loop_
_entity.id
_entity.type
_entity.pdbx_description
1 polymer ?
#
loop_
_entity_poly.entity_id
_entity_poly.type
_entity_poly.pdbx_seq_one_letter_code
_entity_poly.pdbx_strand_id
1 'polypeptide(L)'
;MNELPTEIYLHISGWLTVRELARLNQCSKIINNRWESHLLSIPVARDQLMYWGCSRGQTWAIQKAISYGADASAVGVWSNFEIAENPVHSTCLNLPDTRSTLVLAVQQDDLVTYEFLLRAGARIDPADNKGQQRWELLASCLFNFQRPEPLRLYLKYGLKRDIPYFQNELDRTLRKSVFNRVSEDTCRAWLDLGANPLAVGGGHGTEGSGSALAMAMVTGPVPLARLMRTRASADLSLAHLYSFVHSGVCVPSYHESVACVSVLAAAHNLADSGVPDMIDLSLEAHENINATVVSQLELPGPRQWYIMNAVMAYVLRVDCDRGREAGTLSPSEGLQYLFHKGGLALNTHAGHLAGYPTQSLLCLFWHKWDRLDGLLNNEVYAMLRILARKKASRGLLLGFLSSIRTRRKNTQLIKSLDQHDIVTSRWSSLLDVMLTERNCLLVFQDEMNNLFFRLLLHTMEQLVKRDIALSRNALRTVSPDTDCSTDECEVITIQKLINKGADIKWTPTWGEYKGHSILDCIARRYNRHESLYQPTVQYNEQRSFVNTLIKLGAERPDDLLSELLSKADTASERWVRFVFGEVPEEETLLWNSRAALLLG
;
A
#
# COMPACT_ATOMS: atom_id res chain seq x y z
N MET A 1 43.52 55.87 -46.09
CA MET A 1 44.70 55.04 -45.77
C MET A 1 44.36 53.59 -46.02
N ASN A 2 45.05 53.01 -47.00
CA ASN A 2 45.58 51.65 -47.03
C ASN A 2 44.62 50.53 -46.63
N GLU A 3 43.78 50.10 -47.58
CA GLU A 3 43.28 48.74 -47.53
C GLU A 3 44.47 47.80 -47.80
N LEU A 4 44.79 46.94 -46.83
CA LEU A 4 45.72 45.84 -47.04
C LEU A 4 45.17 44.94 -48.18
N PRO A 5 46.01 44.50 -49.13
CA PRO A 5 45.62 43.53 -50.15
C PRO A 5 45.06 42.26 -49.51
N THR A 6 44.05 41.65 -50.16
CA THR A 6 43.35 40.46 -49.68
C THR A 6 44.33 39.31 -49.37
N GLU A 7 45.43 39.21 -50.12
CA GLU A 7 46.47 38.20 -49.92
C GLU A 7 47.23 38.38 -48.60
N ILE A 8 47.54 39.61 -48.22
CA ILE A 8 48.22 39.91 -46.94
C ILE A 8 47.25 39.68 -45.78
N TYR A 9 45.97 40.00 -45.98
CA TYR A 9 44.92 39.70 -45.01
C TYR A 9 44.76 38.19 -44.77
N LEU A 10 44.70 37.38 -45.83
CA LEU A 10 44.61 35.92 -45.75
C LEU A 10 45.86 35.31 -45.11
N HIS A 11 47.03 35.92 -45.36
CA HIS A 11 48.25 35.48 -44.71
C HIS A 11 48.21 35.75 -43.21
N ILE A 12 47.87 36.98 -42.78
CA ILE A 12 47.74 37.34 -41.36
C ILE A 12 46.70 36.46 -40.66
N SER A 13 45.57 36.17 -41.29
CA SER A 13 44.53 35.34 -40.67
C SER A 13 44.96 33.88 -40.50
N GLY A 14 45.84 33.36 -41.36
CA GLY A 14 46.44 32.03 -41.22
C GLY A 14 47.39 31.88 -40.03
N TRP A 15 47.92 32.99 -39.49
CA TRP A 15 48.85 33.01 -38.35
C TRP A 15 48.18 33.34 -37.01
N LEU A 16 46.91 33.74 -37.00
CA LEU A 16 46.20 34.18 -35.80
C LEU A 16 45.28 33.08 -35.29
N THR A 17 45.25 32.91 -33.97
CA THR A 17 44.28 32.01 -33.31
C THR A 17 42.86 32.55 -33.46
N VAL A 18 41.84 31.67 -33.39
CA VAL A 18 40.41 32.07 -33.41
C VAL A 18 40.11 33.15 -32.36
N ARG A 19 40.76 33.11 -31.20
CA ARG A 19 40.62 34.10 -30.13
C ARG A 19 41.22 35.46 -30.49
N GLU A 20 42.39 35.47 -31.14
CA GLU A 20 43.06 36.69 -31.59
C GLU A 20 42.31 37.32 -32.76
N LEU A 21 41.87 36.50 -33.72
CA LEU A 21 41.01 36.93 -34.81
C LEU A 21 39.72 37.56 -34.26
N ALA A 22 39.08 36.96 -33.25
CA ALA A 22 37.88 37.50 -32.61
C ALA A 22 38.12 38.83 -31.87
N ARG A 23 39.29 39.01 -31.22
CA ARG A 23 39.68 40.29 -30.60
C ARG A 23 39.94 41.37 -31.65
N LEU A 24 40.63 41.03 -32.74
CA LEU A 24 40.86 41.94 -33.87
C LEU A 24 39.55 42.38 -34.52
N ASN A 25 38.57 41.47 -34.58
CA ASN A 25 37.22 41.71 -35.07
C ASN A 25 36.46 42.78 -34.27
N GLN A 26 36.78 42.96 -32.98
CA GLN A 26 36.14 43.95 -32.10
C GLN A 26 36.74 45.35 -32.25
N CYS A 27 37.94 45.48 -32.84
CA CYS A 27 38.68 46.75 -32.89
C CYS A 27 38.27 47.67 -34.04
N SER A 28 37.60 47.18 -35.10
CA SER A 28 37.22 48.00 -36.25
C SER A 28 36.03 47.42 -37.02
N LYS A 29 35.02 48.25 -37.32
CA LYS A 29 33.84 47.86 -38.12
C LYS A 29 34.18 47.40 -39.55
N ILE A 30 35.19 48.01 -40.16
CA ILE A 30 35.61 47.70 -41.54
C ILE A 30 36.35 46.36 -41.59
N ILE A 31 37.24 46.12 -40.61
CA ILE A 31 37.94 44.85 -40.46
C ILE A 31 36.93 43.76 -40.10
N ASN A 32 35.95 44.07 -39.25
CA ASN A 32 34.90 43.14 -38.86
C ASN A 32 34.16 42.55 -40.06
N ASN A 33 33.66 43.41 -40.95
CA ASN A 33 32.93 42.96 -42.13
C ASN A 33 33.78 42.09 -43.08
N ARG A 34 35.10 42.27 -43.14
CA ARG A 34 36.00 41.46 -43.98
C ARG A 34 36.45 40.16 -43.31
N TRP A 35 36.67 40.19 -42.00
CA TRP A 35 37.20 39.05 -41.24
C TRP A 35 36.13 38.08 -40.87
N GLU A 36 34.90 38.55 -40.67
CA GLU A 36 33.75 37.75 -40.30
C GLU A 36 33.51 36.57 -41.25
N SER A 37 33.58 36.79 -42.58
CA SER A 37 33.38 35.71 -43.55
C SER A 37 34.49 34.66 -43.50
N HIS A 38 35.73 35.08 -43.25
CA HIS A 38 36.87 34.18 -43.10
C HIS A 38 36.86 33.45 -41.75
N LEU A 39 36.59 34.16 -40.66
CA LEU A 39 36.43 33.62 -39.31
C LEU A 39 35.35 32.54 -39.27
N LEU A 40 34.18 32.82 -39.82
CA LEU A 40 33.06 31.89 -39.81
C LEU A 40 33.17 30.79 -40.87
N SER A 41 34.15 30.88 -41.78
CA SER A 41 34.56 29.73 -42.60
C SER A 41 35.30 28.66 -41.79
N ILE A 42 35.88 29.03 -40.63
CA ILE A 42 36.55 28.09 -39.72
C ILE A 42 35.50 27.35 -38.90
N PRO A 43 35.43 25.99 -38.96
CA PRO A 43 34.41 25.21 -38.27
C PRO A 43 34.34 25.48 -36.76
N VAL A 44 35.50 25.63 -36.09
CA VAL A 44 35.56 25.89 -34.64
C VAL A 44 34.94 27.24 -34.26
N ALA A 45 35.23 28.30 -35.01
CA ALA A 45 34.70 29.64 -34.73
C ALA A 45 33.19 29.68 -34.98
N ARG A 46 32.73 28.99 -36.02
CA ARG A 46 31.32 28.82 -36.35
C ARG A 46 30.58 28.04 -35.28
N ASP A 47 31.13 26.93 -34.81
CA ASP A 47 30.56 26.12 -33.73
C ASP A 47 30.51 26.91 -32.41
N GLN A 48 31.54 27.69 -32.10
CA GLN A 48 31.52 28.56 -30.92
C GLN A 48 30.44 29.63 -31.00
N LEU A 49 30.26 30.26 -32.17
CA LEU A 49 29.19 31.24 -32.37
C LEU A 49 27.81 30.57 -32.24
N MET A 50 27.64 29.38 -32.80
CA MET A 50 26.41 28.59 -32.68
C MET A 50 26.12 28.21 -31.23
N TYR A 51 27.12 27.70 -30.50
CA TYR A 51 27.00 27.32 -29.09
C TYR A 51 26.67 28.53 -28.21
N TRP A 52 27.38 29.65 -28.40
CA TRP A 52 27.11 30.89 -27.69
C TRP A 52 25.70 31.40 -28.00
N GLY A 53 25.29 31.36 -29.28
CA GLY A 53 23.95 31.72 -29.71
C GLY A 53 22.88 30.90 -29.01
N CYS A 54 23.00 29.57 -29.01
CA CYS A 54 22.05 28.66 -28.38
C CYS A 54 22.04 28.79 -26.85
N SER A 55 23.21 28.96 -26.22
CA SER A 55 23.32 29.07 -24.75
C SER A 55 22.94 30.44 -24.18
N ARG A 56 22.84 31.48 -25.02
CA ARG A 56 22.49 32.85 -24.61
C ARG A 56 21.20 33.37 -25.22
N GLY A 57 20.50 32.54 -25.98
CA GLY A 57 19.24 32.92 -26.63
C GLY A 57 19.40 33.96 -27.75
N GLN A 58 20.53 33.97 -28.44
CA GLN A 58 20.87 35.00 -29.42
C GLN A 58 20.58 34.50 -30.84
N THR A 59 19.33 34.62 -31.28
CA THR A 59 18.86 34.14 -32.60
C THR A 59 19.65 34.71 -33.77
N TRP A 60 20.11 35.97 -33.70
CA TRP A 60 20.96 36.57 -34.73
C TRP A 60 22.30 35.84 -34.89
N ALA A 61 22.89 35.36 -33.79
CA ALA A 61 24.18 34.66 -33.81
C ALA A 61 24.01 33.25 -34.39
N ILE A 62 22.89 32.60 -34.07
CA ILE A 62 22.51 31.31 -34.63
C ILE A 62 22.26 31.44 -36.13
N GLN A 63 21.44 32.40 -36.55
CA GLN A 63 21.18 32.68 -37.97
C GLN A 63 22.46 32.90 -38.75
N LYS A 64 23.37 33.67 -38.17
CA LYS A 64 24.69 33.97 -38.72
C LYS A 64 25.56 32.72 -38.81
N ALA A 65 25.64 31.90 -37.77
CA ALA A 65 26.38 30.64 -37.84
C ALA A 65 25.83 29.71 -38.94
N ILE A 66 24.50 29.59 -39.04
CA ILE A 66 23.82 28.78 -40.05
C ILE A 66 24.10 29.30 -41.47
N SER A 67 24.11 30.62 -41.70
CA SER A 67 24.44 31.17 -43.02
C SER A 67 25.86 30.85 -43.50
N TYR A 68 26.77 30.52 -42.57
CA TYR A 68 28.12 30.03 -42.86
C TYR A 68 28.25 28.49 -42.77
N GLY A 69 27.14 27.77 -42.86
CA GLY A 69 27.11 26.31 -42.95
C GLY A 69 27.21 25.58 -41.61
N ALA A 70 26.82 26.22 -40.50
CA ALA A 70 26.67 25.51 -39.23
C ALA A 70 25.50 24.53 -39.31
N ASP A 71 25.63 23.36 -38.70
CA ASP A 71 24.51 22.46 -38.54
C ASP A 71 23.54 23.04 -37.50
N ALA A 72 22.27 23.18 -37.89
CA ALA A 72 21.23 23.65 -36.99
C ALA A 72 20.93 22.65 -35.86
N SER A 73 21.27 21.36 -36.02
CA SER A 73 20.91 20.24 -35.14
C SER A 73 21.93 19.98 -34.03
N ALA A 74 23.21 20.16 -34.34
CA ALA A 74 24.31 19.84 -33.44
C ALA A 74 25.43 20.88 -33.52
N VAL A 75 26.11 21.07 -32.40
CA VAL A 75 27.24 21.98 -32.29
C VAL A 75 28.42 21.29 -31.61
N GLY A 76 29.62 21.44 -32.16
CA GLY A 76 30.85 20.95 -31.54
C GLY A 76 31.22 21.79 -30.32
N VAL A 77 31.31 21.17 -29.14
CA VAL A 77 31.83 21.80 -27.93
C VAL A 77 33.27 21.39 -27.73
N TRP A 78 34.14 22.38 -27.77
CA TRP A 78 35.58 22.22 -27.64
C TRP A 78 35.96 22.51 -26.18
N SER A 79 36.03 21.46 -25.35
CA SER A 79 36.49 21.58 -23.95
C SER A 79 38.00 21.85 -23.94
N ASN A 80 38.39 22.98 -23.34
CA ASN A 80 39.77 23.42 -23.13
C ASN A 80 40.56 23.74 -24.40
N PHE A 81 40.63 25.04 -24.70
CA PHE A 81 41.66 25.66 -25.55
C PHE A 81 43.01 25.71 -24.80
N GLU A 82 43.48 24.58 -24.26
CA GLU A 82 44.92 24.43 -24.10
C GLU A 82 45.44 24.09 -25.49
N ILE A 83 45.76 25.15 -26.21
CA ILE A 83 46.44 25.10 -27.49
C ILE A 83 47.72 24.29 -27.24
N ALA A 84 47.74 23.03 -27.69
CA ALA A 84 49.02 22.41 -27.98
C ALA A 84 49.67 23.32 -29.02
N GLU A 85 50.70 24.06 -28.62
CA GLU A 85 51.44 25.05 -29.44
C GLU A 85 52.12 24.44 -30.68
N ASN A 86 51.79 23.21 -31.06
CA ASN A 86 52.34 22.50 -32.20
C ASN A 86 51.24 21.77 -33.00
N PRO A 87 50.90 22.24 -34.21
CA PRO A 87 49.90 21.61 -35.08
C PRO A 87 50.38 20.29 -35.71
N VAL A 88 51.60 19.82 -35.41
CA VAL A 88 52.23 18.67 -36.10
C VAL A 88 52.15 17.36 -35.29
N HIS A 89 51.78 17.39 -34.00
CA HIS A 89 51.82 16.18 -33.15
C HIS A 89 50.56 15.86 -32.34
N SER A 90 49.43 16.57 -32.51
CA SER A 90 48.17 16.17 -31.87
C SER A 90 47.35 15.25 -32.78
N THR A 91 47.87 14.05 -33.05
CA THR A 91 47.18 13.00 -33.82
C THR A 91 46.31 12.07 -32.95
N CYS A 92 46.05 12.44 -31.70
CA CYS A 92 45.20 11.68 -30.79
C CYS A 92 43.95 12.49 -30.34
N LEU A 93 42.86 12.33 -31.10
CA LEU A 93 41.52 12.03 -30.59
C LEU A 93 40.83 12.95 -29.55
N ASN A 94 40.96 14.28 -29.64
CA ASN A 94 39.98 15.18 -29.02
C ASN A 94 38.90 15.57 -30.05
N LEU A 95 38.07 14.60 -30.45
CA LEU A 95 36.84 14.90 -31.20
C LEU A 95 35.97 15.82 -30.33
N PRO A 96 35.44 16.93 -30.87
CA PRO A 96 34.56 17.82 -30.10
C PRO A 96 33.36 17.04 -29.55
N ASP A 97 32.99 17.35 -28.31
CA ASP A 97 31.75 16.85 -27.71
C ASP A 97 30.58 17.50 -28.43
N THR A 98 29.90 16.75 -29.30
CA THR A 98 28.80 17.28 -30.11
C THR A 98 27.54 17.35 -29.26
N ARG A 99 27.03 18.56 -29.01
CA ARG A 99 25.80 18.79 -28.26
C ARG A 99 24.63 19.13 -29.18
N SER A 100 23.42 18.75 -28.79
CA SER A 100 22.21 19.18 -29.48
C SER A 100 21.93 20.65 -29.20
N THR A 101 21.76 21.44 -30.25
CA THR A 101 21.37 22.85 -30.19
C THR A 101 19.99 23.02 -29.56
N LEU A 102 19.07 22.09 -29.85
CA LEU A 102 17.73 22.04 -29.26
C LEU A 102 17.79 21.83 -27.75
N VAL A 103 18.64 20.91 -27.26
CA VAL A 103 18.84 20.69 -25.82
C VAL A 103 19.35 21.96 -25.15
N LEU A 104 20.33 22.63 -25.74
CA LEU A 104 20.90 23.87 -25.20
C LEU A 104 19.83 24.97 -25.08
N ALA A 105 18.98 25.13 -26.09
CA ALA A 105 17.92 26.13 -26.08
C ALA A 105 16.85 25.83 -25.01
N VAL A 106 16.42 24.56 -24.87
CA VAL A 106 15.41 24.17 -23.86
C VAL A 106 15.96 24.29 -22.44
N GLN A 107 17.24 23.95 -22.20
CA GLN A 107 17.87 24.07 -20.89
C GLN A 107 17.94 25.53 -20.40
N GLN A 108 18.01 26.50 -21.30
CA GLN A 108 17.98 27.93 -20.97
C GLN A 108 16.56 28.49 -20.84
N ASP A 109 15.52 27.66 -21.02
CA ASP A 109 14.12 28.08 -21.04
C ASP A 109 13.79 29.11 -22.13
N ASP A 110 14.61 29.19 -23.19
CA ASP A 110 14.39 30.13 -24.29
C ASP A 110 13.61 29.46 -25.43
N LEU A 111 12.28 29.50 -25.29
CA LEU A 111 11.35 28.98 -26.29
C LEU A 111 11.44 29.70 -27.64
N VAL A 112 11.88 30.97 -27.68
CA VAL A 112 12.03 31.74 -28.92
C VAL A 112 13.19 31.20 -29.73
N THR A 113 14.34 31.00 -29.09
CA THR A 113 15.50 30.38 -29.71
C THR A 113 15.24 28.92 -30.09
N TYR A 114 14.53 28.19 -29.24
CA TYR A 114 14.10 26.83 -29.53
C TYR A 114 13.23 26.76 -30.79
N GLU A 115 12.19 27.61 -30.89
CA GLU A 115 11.34 27.66 -32.08
C GLU A 115 12.13 28.10 -33.33
N PHE A 116 13.07 29.03 -33.18
CA PHE A 116 13.95 29.46 -34.28
C PHE A 116 14.77 28.29 -34.83
N LEU A 117 15.37 27.46 -33.96
CA LEU A 117 16.14 26.29 -34.36
C LEU A 117 15.27 25.24 -35.07
N LEU A 118 14.04 25.01 -34.59
CA LEU A 118 13.09 24.12 -35.27
C LEU A 118 12.73 24.62 -36.67
N ARG A 119 12.50 25.93 -36.85
CA ARG A 119 12.28 26.54 -38.18
C ARG A 119 13.48 26.41 -39.09
N ALA A 120 14.68 26.46 -38.53
CA ALA A 120 15.93 26.25 -39.26
C ALA A 120 16.19 24.78 -39.63
N GLY A 121 15.29 23.86 -39.27
CA GLY A 121 15.38 22.44 -39.61
C GLY A 121 16.22 21.61 -38.65
N ALA A 122 16.47 22.10 -37.43
CA ALA A 122 17.15 21.32 -36.39
C ALA A 122 16.38 20.04 -36.05
N ARG A 123 17.07 18.89 -36.06
CA ARG A 123 16.51 17.56 -35.75
C ARG A 123 17.47 16.75 -34.88
N ILE A 124 17.05 15.59 -34.39
CA ILE A 124 17.95 14.61 -33.80
C ILE A 124 17.81 13.33 -34.61
N ASP A 125 18.91 12.87 -35.20
CA ASP A 125 18.97 11.54 -35.81
C ASP A 125 19.46 10.54 -34.74
N PRO A 126 18.63 9.58 -34.31
CA PRO A 126 19.01 8.60 -33.29
C PRO A 126 19.91 7.48 -33.82
N ALA A 127 20.24 7.45 -35.12
CA ALA A 127 20.92 6.32 -35.76
C ALA A 127 22.37 6.07 -35.30
N ASP A 128 23.03 7.02 -34.62
CA ASP A 128 24.38 6.83 -34.06
C ASP A 128 24.39 6.81 -32.51
N ASN A 129 25.40 6.15 -31.90
CA ASN A 129 25.52 6.05 -30.44
C ASN A 129 25.55 7.43 -29.76
N LYS A 130 26.08 8.46 -30.44
CA LYS A 130 26.05 9.86 -29.97
C LYS A 130 24.65 10.48 -30.10
N GLY A 131 23.87 10.08 -31.09
CA GLY A 131 22.48 10.46 -31.34
C GLY A 131 21.55 9.92 -30.26
N GLN A 132 21.77 8.67 -29.82
CA GLN A 132 21.04 8.08 -28.71
C GLN A 132 21.22 8.89 -27.40
N GLN A 133 22.45 9.25 -27.05
CA GLN A 133 22.71 10.09 -25.86
C GLN A 133 22.10 11.49 -25.99
N ARG A 134 22.21 12.12 -27.17
CA ARG A 134 21.59 13.42 -27.46
C ARG A 134 20.07 13.34 -27.39
N TRP A 135 19.49 12.24 -27.86
CA TRP A 135 18.07 11.96 -27.76
C TRP A 135 17.64 11.80 -26.31
N GLU A 136 18.32 11.02 -25.48
CA GLU A 136 17.99 10.86 -24.06
C GLU A 136 18.00 12.20 -23.30
N LEU A 137 18.97 13.07 -23.59
CA LEU A 137 19.01 14.42 -23.05
C LEU A 137 17.84 15.28 -23.56
N LEU A 138 17.53 15.23 -24.86
CA LEU A 138 16.38 15.96 -25.41
C LEU A 138 15.07 15.44 -24.82
N ALA A 139 14.89 14.12 -24.74
CA ALA A 139 13.74 13.48 -24.13
C ALA A 139 13.55 13.95 -22.68
N SER A 140 14.64 14.01 -21.89
CA SER A 140 14.58 14.53 -20.51
C SER A 140 14.11 15.99 -20.44
N CYS A 141 14.39 16.80 -21.47
CA CYS A 141 13.95 18.18 -21.58
C CYS A 141 12.51 18.31 -22.11
N LEU A 142 12.15 17.54 -23.14
CA LEU A 142 10.82 17.55 -23.78
C LEU A 142 9.74 16.97 -22.85
N PHE A 143 10.07 15.92 -22.12
CA PHE A 143 9.17 15.21 -21.21
C PHE A 143 9.36 15.67 -19.75
N ASN A 144 9.88 16.88 -19.55
CA ASN A 144 9.91 17.50 -18.23
C ASN A 144 8.48 17.74 -17.74
N PHE A 145 8.07 17.00 -16.71
CA PHE A 145 6.71 16.99 -16.18
C PHE A 145 6.12 18.37 -15.78
N GLN A 146 6.96 19.38 -15.58
CA GLN A 146 6.51 20.75 -15.27
C GLN A 146 6.28 21.62 -16.51
N ARG A 147 6.88 21.27 -17.67
CA ARG A 147 7.00 22.15 -18.85
C ARG A 147 6.60 21.43 -20.13
N PRO A 148 5.31 21.43 -20.52
CA PRO A 148 4.83 20.81 -21.75
C PRO A 148 5.13 21.62 -23.03
N GLU A 149 5.49 22.90 -22.91
CA GLU A 149 5.67 23.83 -24.03
C GLU A 149 6.74 23.40 -25.05
N PRO A 150 7.93 22.92 -24.64
CA PRO A 150 8.94 22.43 -25.58
C PRO A 150 8.40 21.28 -26.45
N LEU A 151 7.70 20.31 -25.85
CA LEU A 151 7.11 19.21 -26.61
C LEU A 151 6.00 19.69 -27.53
N ARG A 152 5.14 20.60 -27.06
CA ARG A 152 4.08 21.18 -27.89
C ARG A 152 4.63 21.86 -29.14
N LEU A 153 5.71 22.62 -29.01
CA LEU A 153 6.41 23.23 -30.15
C LEU A 153 7.03 22.16 -31.05
N TYR A 154 7.73 21.18 -30.48
CA TYR A 154 8.35 20.10 -31.25
C TYR A 154 7.33 19.35 -32.14
N LEU A 155 6.15 19.06 -31.58
CA LEU A 155 5.06 18.41 -32.31
C LEU A 155 4.41 19.31 -33.37
N LYS A 156 4.32 20.63 -33.12
CA LYS A 156 3.83 21.61 -34.10
C LYS A 156 4.64 21.59 -35.41
N TYR A 157 5.93 21.27 -35.34
CA TYR A 157 6.81 21.12 -36.51
C TYR A 157 6.82 19.71 -37.12
N GLY A 158 5.92 18.82 -36.69
CA GLY A 158 5.71 17.50 -37.32
C GLY A 158 6.76 16.43 -36.95
N LEU A 159 7.58 16.68 -35.93
CA LEU A 159 8.71 15.81 -35.54
C LEU A 159 8.32 14.64 -34.62
N LYS A 160 7.02 14.30 -34.53
CA LYS A 160 6.53 13.19 -33.69
C LYS A 160 7.20 11.85 -34.00
N ARG A 161 7.50 11.61 -35.28
CA ARG A 161 8.07 10.33 -35.76
C ARG A 161 9.51 10.10 -35.27
N ASP A 162 10.19 11.17 -34.88
CA ASP A 162 11.57 11.14 -34.41
C ASP A 162 11.65 10.72 -32.94
N ILE A 163 10.50 10.62 -32.25
CA ILE A 163 10.40 10.28 -30.82
C ILE A 163 10.10 8.77 -30.65
N PRO A 164 11.10 7.94 -30.31
CA PRO A 164 10.84 6.54 -29.95
C PRO A 164 9.97 6.46 -28.70
N TYR A 165 9.05 5.49 -28.69
CA TYR A 165 8.15 5.22 -27.56
C TYR A 165 7.34 6.45 -27.08
N PHE A 166 7.01 7.38 -27.98
CA PHE A 166 6.32 8.64 -27.68
C PHE A 166 5.16 8.52 -26.68
N GLN A 167 4.25 7.56 -26.88
CA GLN A 167 3.10 7.41 -26.00
C GLN A 167 3.52 7.00 -24.58
N ASN A 168 4.51 6.11 -24.45
CA ASN A 168 4.97 5.64 -23.15
C ASN A 168 5.61 6.77 -22.34
N GLU A 169 6.42 7.62 -22.98
CA GLU A 169 7.02 8.79 -22.33
C GLU A 169 5.96 9.83 -21.97
N LEU A 170 5.00 10.08 -22.86
CA LEU A 170 3.91 11.02 -22.61
C LEU A 170 3.05 10.59 -21.41
N ASP A 171 2.67 9.31 -21.35
CA ASP A 171 1.90 8.73 -20.25
C ASP A 171 2.69 8.74 -18.93
N ARG A 172 3.99 8.42 -19.00
CA ARG A 172 4.93 8.49 -17.86
C ARG A 172 5.05 9.91 -17.32
N THR A 173 5.12 10.91 -18.18
CA THR A 173 5.23 12.32 -17.78
C THR A 173 3.94 12.83 -17.14
N LEU A 174 2.77 12.44 -17.65
CA LEU A 174 1.50 12.75 -16.99
C LEU A 174 1.46 12.14 -15.58
N ARG A 175 1.83 10.86 -15.43
CA ARG A 175 1.92 10.20 -14.10
C ARG A 175 2.83 10.97 -13.15
N LYS A 176 4.03 11.36 -13.60
CA LYS A 176 4.97 12.18 -12.81
C LYS A 176 4.39 13.54 -12.43
N SER A 177 3.64 14.17 -13.33
CA SER A 177 3.00 15.47 -13.08
C SER A 177 1.99 15.38 -11.94
N VAL A 178 1.16 14.33 -11.94
CA VAL A 178 0.19 14.06 -10.88
C VAL A 178 0.88 13.70 -9.57
N PHE A 179 1.85 12.80 -9.60
CA PHE A 179 2.59 12.35 -8.42
C PHE A 179 3.28 13.52 -7.70
N ASN A 180 3.90 14.43 -8.46
CA ASN A 180 4.56 15.62 -7.93
C ASN A 180 3.61 16.81 -7.71
N ARG A 181 2.29 16.62 -7.86
CA ARG A 181 1.25 17.63 -7.61
C ARG A 181 1.49 18.94 -8.38
N VAL A 182 1.88 18.84 -9.64
CA VAL A 182 1.97 20.02 -10.51
C VAL A 182 0.57 20.60 -10.75
N SER A 183 0.49 21.85 -11.18
CA SER A 183 -0.78 22.54 -11.42
C SER A 183 -1.70 21.76 -12.36
N GLU A 184 -3.01 21.97 -12.17
CA GLU A 184 -4.03 21.37 -13.03
C GLU A 184 -3.84 21.78 -14.50
N ASP A 185 -3.42 23.02 -14.76
CA ASP A 185 -3.18 23.54 -16.10
C ASP A 185 -2.05 22.78 -16.81
N THR A 186 -0.97 22.44 -16.11
CA THR A 186 0.10 21.62 -16.68
C THR A 186 -0.39 20.21 -17.00
N CYS A 187 -1.16 19.59 -16.09
CA CYS A 187 -1.75 18.28 -16.34
C CYS A 187 -2.73 18.32 -17.54
N ARG A 188 -3.52 19.39 -17.68
CA ARG A 188 -4.42 19.63 -18.82
C ARG A 188 -3.62 19.71 -20.13
N ALA A 189 -2.51 20.46 -20.13
CA ALA A 189 -1.64 20.55 -21.30
C ALA A 189 -1.08 19.18 -21.69
N TRP A 190 -0.67 18.33 -20.74
CA TRP A 190 -0.25 16.95 -21.04
C TRP A 190 -1.38 16.10 -21.63
N LEU A 191 -2.60 16.21 -21.11
CA LEU A 191 -3.78 15.52 -21.65
C LEU A 191 -4.12 16.01 -23.08
N ASP A 192 -3.99 17.31 -23.35
CA ASP A 192 -4.21 17.89 -24.68
C ASP A 192 -3.16 17.44 -25.71
N LEU A 193 -1.96 17.07 -25.26
CA LEU A 193 -0.93 16.45 -26.09
C LEU A 193 -1.20 14.96 -26.38
N GLY A 194 -2.26 14.38 -25.80
CA GLY A 194 -2.69 13.00 -26.03
C GLY A 194 -2.22 12.00 -24.97
N ALA A 195 -1.81 12.46 -23.78
CA ALA A 195 -1.46 11.57 -22.69
C ALA A 195 -2.68 10.75 -22.26
N ASN A 196 -2.51 9.44 -22.10
CA ASN A 196 -3.57 8.55 -21.66
C ASN A 196 -3.60 8.49 -20.11
N PRO A 197 -4.66 9.00 -19.46
CA PRO A 197 -4.75 9.00 -18.01
C PRO A 197 -4.91 7.59 -17.40
N LEU A 198 -5.32 6.59 -18.19
CA LEU A 198 -5.51 5.21 -17.76
C LEU A 198 -4.26 4.35 -17.95
N ALA A 199 -3.22 4.85 -18.61
CA ALA A 199 -2.02 4.07 -18.89
C ALA A 199 -1.28 3.68 -17.60
N VAL A 200 -1.06 2.37 -17.44
CA VAL A 200 -0.35 1.76 -16.31
C VAL A 200 1.14 1.65 -16.66
N GLY A 201 2.02 1.88 -15.70
CA GLY A 201 3.47 1.80 -15.91
C GLY A 201 3.98 0.35 -15.76
N GLY A 202 4.78 -0.13 -16.72
CA GLY A 202 5.45 -1.44 -16.65
C GLY A 202 6.78 -1.46 -15.88
N GLY A 203 7.07 -0.45 -15.05
CA GLY A 203 8.41 -0.27 -14.46
C GLY A 203 8.50 -0.64 -12.99
N HIS A 204 9.54 -1.41 -12.61
CA HIS A 204 9.96 -1.71 -11.24
C HIS A 204 10.64 -0.51 -10.53
N GLY A 205 10.04 0.67 -10.59
CA GLY A 205 10.62 1.91 -10.03
C GLY A 205 9.74 2.54 -8.95
N THR A 206 10.33 3.44 -8.16
CA THR A 206 9.67 4.26 -7.12
C THR A 206 8.59 5.22 -7.65
N GLU A 207 8.44 5.33 -8.97
CA GLU A 207 7.57 6.30 -9.66
C GLU A 207 6.11 5.83 -9.81
N GLY A 208 5.72 4.76 -9.09
CA GLY A 208 4.35 4.26 -9.02
C GLY A 208 3.94 3.44 -10.24
N SER A 209 3.52 2.19 -10.02
CA SER A 209 2.96 1.32 -11.07
C SER A 209 1.55 1.73 -11.51
N GLY A 210 0.90 2.64 -10.77
CA GLY A 210 -0.49 3.06 -11.00
C GLY A 210 -0.74 3.92 -12.24
N SER A 211 -2.02 4.12 -12.57
CA SER A 211 -2.44 5.04 -13.63
C SER A 211 -2.47 6.49 -13.11
N ALA A 212 -2.35 7.47 -14.02
CA ALA A 212 -2.41 8.89 -13.63
C ALA A 212 -3.77 9.25 -13.02
N LEU A 213 -4.86 8.69 -13.55
CA LEU A 213 -6.21 8.88 -13.01
C LEU A 213 -6.32 8.35 -11.58
N ALA A 214 -5.89 7.11 -11.32
CA ALA A 214 -5.96 6.54 -9.98
C ALA A 214 -5.09 7.32 -9.00
N MET A 215 -3.90 7.79 -9.40
CA MET A 215 -3.09 8.69 -8.57
C MET A 215 -3.81 10.01 -8.27
N ALA A 216 -4.46 10.62 -9.27
CA ALA A 216 -5.24 11.83 -9.08
C ALA A 216 -6.44 11.61 -8.14
N MET A 217 -7.05 10.41 -8.18
CA MET A 217 -8.11 10.02 -7.24
C MET A 217 -7.59 9.88 -5.80
N VAL A 218 -6.36 9.38 -5.59
CA VAL A 218 -5.78 9.24 -4.24
C VAL A 218 -5.38 10.61 -3.67
N THR A 219 -4.60 11.39 -4.42
CA THR A 219 -3.87 12.56 -3.87
C THR A 219 -4.21 13.89 -4.52
N GLY A 220 -4.93 13.88 -5.64
CA GLY A 220 -5.24 15.06 -6.44
C GLY A 220 -6.55 15.75 -6.05
N PRO A 221 -6.76 16.98 -6.58
CA PRO A 221 -8.03 17.69 -6.41
C PRO A 221 -9.11 17.09 -7.33
N VAL A 222 -10.37 17.13 -6.89
CA VAL A 222 -11.54 16.60 -7.63
C VAL A 222 -11.64 17.13 -9.08
N PRO A 223 -11.40 18.43 -9.37
CA PRO A 223 -11.41 18.94 -10.74
C PRO A 223 -10.41 18.24 -11.67
N LEU A 224 -9.21 17.92 -11.19
CA LEU A 224 -8.20 17.22 -11.99
C LEU A 224 -8.64 15.78 -12.30
N ALA A 225 -9.16 15.06 -11.30
CA ALA A 225 -9.68 13.71 -11.51
C ALA A 225 -10.85 13.71 -12.51
N ARG A 226 -11.76 14.70 -12.38
CA ARG A 226 -12.89 14.89 -13.32
C ARG A 226 -12.40 15.18 -14.73
N LEU A 227 -11.41 16.06 -14.89
CA LEU A 227 -10.79 16.36 -16.18
C LEU A 227 -10.20 15.09 -16.82
N MET A 228 -9.40 14.33 -16.07
CA MET A 228 -8.82 13.07 -16.55
C MET A 228 -9.90 12.06 -16.95
N ARG A 229 -10.99 11.99 -16.18
CA ARG A 229 -12.13 11.13 -16.47
C ARG A 229 -12.79 11.47 -17.80
N THR A 230 -13.01 12.76 -18.07
CA THR A 230 -13.62 13.22 -19.33
C THR A 230 -12.76 12.92 -20.56
N ARG A 231 -11.44 12.78 -20.36
CA ARG A 231 -10.47 12.47 -21.42
C ARG A 231 -10.13 10.98 -21.52
N ALA A 232 -10.45 10.19 -20.50
CA ALA A 232 -10.34 8.73 -20.55
C ALA A 232 -11.43 8.19 -21.48
N SER A 233 -11.06 7.41 -22.50
CA SER A 233 -12.05 6.68 -23.30
C SER A 233 -12.79 5.67 -22.42
N ALA A 234 -14.05 5.38 -22.76
CA ALA A 234 -14.96 4.53 -21.97
C ALA A 234 -14.51 3.06 -21.80
N ASP A 235 -13.41 2.64 -22.43
CA ASP A 235 -12.87 1.28 -22.32
C ASP A 235 -12.04 1.09 -21.04
N LEU A 236 -12.72 1.14 -19.90
CA LEU A 236 -12.26 0.51 -18.66
C LEU A 236 -12.49 -1.00 -18.73
N SER A 237 -11.92 -1.66 -19.74
CA SER A 237 -11.86 -3.12 -19.69
C SER A 237 -10.79 -3.51 -18.66
N LEU A 238 -11.23 -4.20 -17.60
CA LEU A 238 -10.43 -4.92 -16.60
C LEU A 238 -9.35 -5.87 -17.18
N ALA A 239 -9.24 -5.97 -18.51
CA ALA A 239 -8.36 -6.87 -19.24
C ALA A 239 -6.86 -6.67 -18.91
N HIS A 240 -6.42 -5.44 -18.64
CA HIS A 240 -5.01 -5.18 -18.29
C HIS A 240 -4.64 -5.57 -16.85
N LEU A 241 -5.62 -5.71 -15.94
CA LEU A 241 -5.37 -6.15 -14.55
C LEU A 241 -5.22 -7.67 -14.46
N TYR A 242 -5.92 -8.41 -15.32
CA TYR A 242 -5.80 -9.88 -15.37
C TYR A 242 -4.44 -10.36 -15.89
N SER A 243 -3.74 -9.59 -16.75
CA SER A 243 -2.42 -9.97 -17.26
C SER A 243 -1.32 -9.92 -16.18
N PHE A 244 -1.46 -9.09 -15.15
CA PHE A 244 -0.54 -9.08 -14.00
C PHE A 244 -0.64 -10.36 -13.16
N VAL A 245 -1.84 -10.93 -13.03
CA VAL A 245 -2.07 -12.13 -12.21
C VAL A 245 -1.56 -13.40 -12.92
N HIS A 246 -1.52 -13.43 -14.25
CA HIS A 246 -1.19 -14.63 -15.03
C HIS A 246 0.24 -14.68 -15.57
N SER A 247 1.00 -13.58 -15.54
CA SER A 247 2.35 -13.52 -16.12
C SER A 247 3.48 -13.95 -15.17
N GLY A 248 3.18 -14.35 -13.93
CA GLY A 248 4.20 -14.68 -12.92
C GLY A 248 5.05 -13.47 -12.48
N VAL A 249 4.68 -12.28 -12.93
CA VAL A 249 5.29 -10.99 -12.60
C VAL A 249 4.78 -10.56 -11.21
N CYS A 250 5.68 -10.00 -10.39
CA CYS A 250 5.46 -9.60 -9.01
C CYS A 250 4.02 -9.11 -8.71
N VAL A 251 3.37 -9.74 -7.71
CA VAL A 251 2.08 -9.27 -7.20
C VAL A 251 2.28 -7.87 -6.61
N PRO A 252 1.47 -6.88 -6.99
CA PRO A 252 1.61 -5.51 -6.48
C PRO A 252 1.39 -5.45 -4.97
N SER A 253 2.17 -4.60 -4.31
CA SER A 253 1.95 -4.18 -2.92
C SER A 253 0.61 -3.43 -2.77
N TYR A 254 0.15 -3.26 -1.53
CA TYR A 254 -1.09 -2.51 -1.22
C TYR A 254 -1.20 -1.17 -1.97
N HIS A 255 -0.16 -0.34 -1.89
CA HIS A 255 -0.17 1.00 -2.49
C HIS A 255 -0.25 0.95 -4.02
N GLU A 256 0.43 0.00 -4.63
CA GLU A 256 0.41 -0.23 -6.07
C GLU A 256 -0.98 -0.72 -6.52
N SER A 257 -1.58 -1.64 -5.78
CA SER A 257 -2.93 -2.14 -6.08
C SER A 257 -4.00 -1.05 -6.05
N VAL A 258 -3.94 -0.16 -5.05
CA VAL A 258 -4.83 1.01 -4.95
C VAL A 258 -4.61 1.97 -6.11
N ALA A 259 -3.35 2.20 -6.50
CA ALA A 259 -3.00 3.09 -7.60
C ALA A 259 -3.32 2.51 -9.00
N CYS A 260 -3.71 1.23 -9.11
CA CYS A 260 -4.08 0.62 -10.39
C CYS A 260 -5.59 0.68 -10.69
N VAL A 261 -6.45 0.80 -9.67
CA VAL A 261 -7.91 0.80 -9.85
C VAL A 261 -8.50 2.08 -9.27
N SER A 262 -9.08 2.92 -10.13
CA SER A 262 -9.67 4.22 -9.77
C SER A 262 -10.67 4.16 -8.63
N VAL A 263 -11.61 3.18 -8.61
CA VAL A 263 -12.56 3.06 -7.50
C VAL A 263 -11.93 2.64 -6.18
N LEU A 264 -10.81 1.90 -6.20
CA LEU A 264 -10.03 1.60 -4.98
C LEU A 264 -9.26 2.85 -4.52
N ALA A 265 -8.68 3.60 -5.45
CA ALA A 265 -8.05 4.88 -5.18
C ALA A 265 -9.03 5.89 -4.58
N ALA A 266 -10.23 5.99 -5.11
CA ALA A 266 -11.31 6.82 -4.58
C ALA A 266 -11.72 6.37 -3.17
N ALA A 267 -11.79 5.07 -2.91
CA ALA A 267 -12.09 4.55 -1.56
C ALA A 267 -10.95 4.84 -0.57
N HIS A 268 -9.70 4.76 -1.02
CA HIS A 268 -8.55 5.16 -0.23
C HIS A 268 -8.57 6.66 0.07
N ASN A 269 -8.96 7.51 -0.90
CA ASN A 269 -9.14 8.94 -0.66
C ASN A 269 -10.26 9.20 0.34
N LEU A 270 -11.42 8.55 0.19
CA LEU A 270 -12.52 8.65 1.16
C LEU A 270 -12.07 8.27 2.58
N ALA A 271 -11.20 7.26 2.72
CA ALA A 271 -10.62 6.89 4.01
C ALA A 271 -9.69 7.97 4.60
N ASP A 272 -8.99 8.74 3.76
CA ASP A 272 -8.07 9.78 4.19
C ASP A 272 -8.77 11.14 4.40
N SER A 273 -9.66 11.54 3.50
CA SER A 273 -10.32 12.85 3.46
C SER A 273 -11.70 12.86 4.14
N GLY A 274 -12.44 11.76 4.10
CA GLY A 274 -13.84 11.69 4.51
C GLY A 274 -14.81 12.32 3.50
N VAL A 275 -14.34 12.70 2.30
CA VAL A 275 -15.15 13.31 1.24
C VAL A 275 -15.53 12.28 0.18
N PRO A 276 -16.83 12.09 -0.15
CA PRO A 276 -17.28 11.04 -1.06
C PRO A 276 -17.12 11.36 -2.55
N ASP A 277 -16.81 12.60 -2.92
CA ASP A 277 -16.80 13.10 -4.30
C ASP A 277 -16.03 12.22 -5.29
N MET A 278 -14.88 11.66 -4.88
CA MET A 278 -14.08 10.78 -5.75
C MET A 278 -14.79 9.44 -6.02
N ILE A 279 -15.52 8.91 -5.04
CA ILE A 279 -16.33 7.70 -5.22
C ILE A 279 -17.50 8.00 -6.15
N ASP A 280 -18.19 9.13 -5.97
CA ASP A 280 -19.29 9.52 -6.84
C ASP A 280 -18.82 9.71 -8.27
N LEU A 281 -17.68 10.37 -8.48
CA LEU A 281 -17.07 10.54 -9.79
C LEU A 281 -16.75 9.21 -10.47
N SER A 282 -16.26 8.22 -9.72
CA SER A 282 -16.05 6.85 -10.21
C SER A 282 -17.36 6.18 -10.63
N LEU A 283 -18.41 6.30 -9.82
CA LEU A 283 -19.70 5.63 -10.06
C LEU A 283 -20.53 6.29 -11.17
N GLU A 284 -20.49 7.62 -11.28
CA GLU A 284 -21.10 8.38 -12.38
C GLU A 284 -20.57 7.92 -13.73
N ALA A 285 -19.30 7.53 -13.77
CA ALA A 285 -18.66 6.97 -14.95
C ALA A 285 -18.79 5.44 -15.04
N HIS A 286 -19.83 4.88 -14.42
CA HIS A 286 -20.22 3.47 -14.46
C HIS A 286 -19.15 2.46 -14.02
N GLU A 287 -18.23 2.86 -13.14
CA GLU A 287 -17.29 1.90 -12.55
C GLU A 287 -18.00 0.92 -11.63
N ASN A 288 -17.56 -0.33 -11.68
CA ASN A 288 -18.00 -1.34 -10.73
C ASN A 288 -17.35 -1.06 -9.36
N ILE A 289 -18.14 -0.64 -8.36
CA ILE A 289 -17.68 -0.48 -6.97
C ILE A 289 -17.04 -1.74 -6.37
N ASN A 290 -17.39 -2.90 -6.92
CA ASN A 290 -16.87 -4.20 -6.54
C ASN A 290 -15.76 -4.69 -7.47
N ALA A 291 -15.12 -3.79 -8.25
CA ALA A 291 -13.91 -4.12 -8.97
C ALA A 291 -12.86 -4.66 -7.98
N THR A 292 -12.18 -5.72 -8.39
CA THR A 292 -11.23 -6.44 -7.55
C THR A 292 -9.84 -6.48 -8.14
N VAL A 293 -8.83 -6.40 -7.28
CA VAL A 293 -7.41 -6.60 -7.62
C VAL A 293 -6.77 -7.55 -6.60
N VAL A 294 -5.84 -8.38 -7.04
CA VAL A 294 -5.02 -9.19 -6.11
C VAL A 294 -3.87 -8.32 -5.62
N SER A 295 -3.72 -8.24 -4.31
CA SER A 295 -2.69 -7.45 -3.64
C SER A 295 -1.93 -8.28 -2.62
N GLN A 296 -0.66 -7.99 -2.45
CA GLN A 296 0.14 -8.51 -1.36
C GLN A 296 0.06 -7.55 -0.16
N LEU A 297 -0.40 -8.07 0.98
CA LEU A 297 -0.44 -7.31 2.24
C LEU A 297 0.66 -7.79 3.19
N GLU A 298 1.39 -6.84 3.76
CA GLU A 298 2.31 -7.08 4.87
C GLU A 298 1.55 -6.95 6.19
N LEU A 299 0.76 -7.98 6.51
CA LEU A 299 0.15 -8.12 7.82
C LEU A 299 1.12 -8.84 8.77
N PRO A 300 0.98 -8.70 10.10
CA PRO A 300 1.80 -9.43 11.06
C PRO A 300 1.63 -10.96 10.87
N GLY A 301 2.57 -11.57 10.14
CA GLY A 301 2.51 -12.95 9.66
C GLY A 301 3.28 -13.13 8.34
N PRO A 302 3.21 -14.32 7.70
CA PRO A 302 3.76 -14.53 6.36
C PRO A 302 3.03 -13.66 5.33
N ARG A 303 3.73 -13.20 4.29
CA ARG A 303 3.14 -12.43 3.19
C ARG A 303 2.00 -13.23 2.57
N GLN A 304 0.79 -12.67 2.63
CA GLN A 304 -0.43 -13.28 2.11
C GLN A 304 -1.02 -12.44 0.98
N TRP A 305 -1.74 -13.11 0.08
CA TRP A 305 -2.39 -12.50 -1.07
C TRP A 305 -3.88 -12.33 -0.80
N TYR A 306 -4.37 -11.12 -1.06
CA TYR A 306 -5.75 -10.74 -0.78
C TYR A 306 -6.41 -10.21 -2.04
N ILE A 307 -7.68 -10.56 -2.21
CA ILE A 307 -8.55 -9.86 -3.16
C ILE A 307 -8.97 -8.55 -2.49
N MET A 308 -8.54 -7.43 -3.04
CA MET A 308 -8.92 -6.09 -2.61
C MET A 308 -10.04 -5.54 -3.48
N ASN A 309 -11.03 -4.95 -2.84
CA ASN A 309 -12.04 -4.08 -3.46
C ASN A 309 -12.10 -2.73 -2.74
N ALA A 310 -13.02 -1.85 -3.13
CA ALA A 310 -13.18 -0.52 -2.53
C ALA A 310 -13.39 -0.57 -1.00
N VAL A 311 -14.26 -1.46 -0.50
CA VAL A 311 -14.54 -1.60 0.94
C VAL A 311 -13.28 -2.04 1.70
N MET A 312 -12.54 -3.01 1.17
CA MET A 312 -11.28 -3.48 1.76
C MET A 312 -10.21 -2.38 1.76
N ALA A 313 -10.06 -1.66 0.64
CA ALA A 313 -9.11 -0.54 0.53
C ALA A 313 -9.41 0.54 1.59
N TYR A 314 -10.69 0.88 1.77
CA TYR A 314 -11.16 1.82 2.79
C TYR A 314 -10.81 1.36 4.21
N VAL A 315 -11.21 0.13 4.57
CA VAL A 315 -11.02 -0.44 5.91
C VAL A 315 -9.54 -0.57 6.29
N LEU A 316 -8.69 -0.96 5.34
CA LEU A 316 -7.24 -1.03 5.56
C LEU A 316 -6.61 0.34 5.77
N ARG A 317 -7.15 1.40 5.13
CA ARG A 317 -6.57 2.74 5.20
C ARG A 317 -7.08 3.56 6.38
N VAL A 318 -8.39 3.52 6.66
CA VAL A 318 -9.08 4.44 7.55
C VAL A 318 -8.41 4.58 8.92
N ASP A 319 -8.27 5.82 9.37
CA ASP A 319 -7.80 6.18 10.70
C ASP A 319 -9.01 6.67 11.54
N CYS A 320 -9.32 5.92 12.60
CA CYS A 320 -10.41 6.18 13.53
C CYS A 320 -10.01 7.08 14.70
N ASP A 321 -8.72 7.39 14.87
CA ASP A 321 -8.25 8.33 15.90
C ASP A 321 -8.11 9.74 15.33
N ARG A 322 -8.02 9.86 14.00
CA ARG A 322 -7.92 11.14 13.32
C ARG A 322 -9.24 11.92 13.38
N GLY A 323 -9.22 13.07 14.03
CA GLY A 323 -10.31 14.05 14.00
C GLY A 323 -10.65 14.46 12.58
N ARG A 324 -11.95 14.53 12.28
CA ARG A 324 -12.50 14.89 10.97
C ARG A 324 -12.91 16.36 10.95
N GLU A 325 -12.72 17.01 9.81
CA GLU A 325 -13.17 18.39 9.60
C GLU A 325 -14.70 18.45 9.45
N ALA A 326 -15.29 19.60 9.79
CA ALA A 326 -16.72 19.81 9.65
C ALA A 326 -17.16 19.63 8.19
N GLY A 327 -18.18 18.80 7.96
CA GLY A 327 -18.70 18.49 6.62
C GLY A 327 -18.06 17.26 5.95
N THR A 328 -17.15 16.56 6.63
CA THR A 328 -16.62 15.27 6.17
C THR A 328 -17.29 14.10 6.89
N LEU A 329 -17.38 12.95 6.22
CA LEU A 329 -17.95 11.72 6.78
C LEU A 329 -17.03 11.15 7.87
N SER A 330 -17.61 10.72 8.98
CA SER A 330 -16.89 9.92 9.97
C SER A 330 -16.43 8.57 9.38
N PRO A 331 -15.45 7.88 10.00
CA PRO A 331 -15.05 6.52 9.59
C PRO A 331 -16.22 5.54 9.40
N SER A 332 -17.15 5.53 10.37
CA SER A 332 -18.32 4.66 10.29
C SER A 332 -19.33 5.11 9.23
N GLU A 333 -19.52 6.42 9.03
CA GLU A 333 -20.37 6.97 7.97
C GLU A 333 -19.80 6.69 6.57
N GLY A 334 -18.50 6.85 6.36
CA GLY A 334 -17.83 6.54 5.10
C GLY A 334 -17.92 5.05 4.73
N LEU A 335 -17.82 4.16 5.72
CA LEU A 335 -18.05 2.74 5.50
C LEU A 335 -19.52 2.45 5.12
N GLN A 336 -20.49 3.07 5.82
CA GLN A 336 -21.91 2.94 5.49
C GLN A 336 -22.21 3.46 4.08
N TYR A 337 -21.56 4.56 3.69
CA TYR A 337 -21.66 5.16 2.37
C TYR A 337 -21.28 4.16 1.27
N LEU A 338 -20.12 3.51 1.39
CA LEU A 338 -19.68 2.49 0.44
C LEU A 338 -20.68 1.33 0.34
N PHE A 339 -21.22 0.87 1.47
CA PHE A 339 -22.25 -0.17 1.47
C PHE A 339 -23.57 0.29 0.85
N HIS A 340 -23.96 1.54 1.03
CA HIS A 340 -25.16 2.12 0.43
C HIS A 340 -25.04 2.21 -1.10
N LYS A 341 -23.83 2.51 -1.60
CA LYS A 341 -23.50 2.50 -3.03
C LYS A 341 -23.32 1.10 -3.63
N GLY A 342 -23.59 0.03 -2.89
CA GLY A 342 -23.54 -1.35 -3.37
C GLY A 342 -22.19 -2.06 -3.20
N GLY A 343 -21.27 -1.47 -2.42
CA GLY A 343 -20.02 -2.12 -2.05
C GLY A 343 -20.28 -3.41 -1.25
N LEU A 344 -19.50 -4.45 -1.54
CA LEU A 344 -19.62 -5.75 -0.89
C LEU A 344 -18.45 -5.98 0.08
N ALA A 345 -18.73 -6.59 1.22
CA ALA A 345 -17.71 -7.16 2.07
C ALA A 345 -17.34 -8.55 1.52
N LEU A 346 -16.41 -8.59 0.55
CA LEU A 346 -15.95 -9.84 -0.04
C LEU A 346 -15.05 -10.60 0.93
N ASN A 347 -15.18 -11.93 0.94
CA ASN A 347 -14.24 -12.82 1.62
C ASN A 347 -12.97 -12.96 0.78
N THR A 348 -11.81 -12.85 1.41
CA THR A 348 -10.54 -12.60 0.72
C THR A 348 -9.82 -13.89 0.31
N HIS A 349 -10.28 -14.59 -0.72
CA HIS A 349 -9.41 -15.55 -1.41
C HIS A 349 -9.62 -15.58 -2.92
N ALA A 350 -8.51 -15.45 -3.64
CA ALA A 350 -8.40 -16.02 -4.98
C ALA A 350 -8.27 -17.53 -4.79
N GLY A 351 -9.36 -18.25 -5.03
CA GLY A 351 -9.54 -19.67 -4.68
C GLY A 351 -8.63 -20.69 -5.39
N HIS A 352 -7.47 -20.29 -5.92
CA HIS A 352 -6.59 -21.18 -6.70
C HIS A 352 -5.14 -21.27 -6.23
N LEU A 353 -4.72 -20.47 -5.25
CA LEU A 353 -3.31 -20.42 -4.84
C LEU A 353 -3.17 -20.77 -3.35
N ALA A 354 -2.95 -22.06 -3.09
CA ALA A 354 -2.44 -22.66 -1.86
C ALA A 354 -3.24 -22.43 -0.56
N GLY A 355 -3.98 -23.46 -0.11
CA GLY A 355 -4.13 -23.96 1.28
C GLY A 355 -4.12 -23.06 2.54
N TYR A 356 -4.19 -21.73 2.44
CA TYR A 356 -4.14 -20.82 3.58
C TYR A 356 -5.55 -20.48 4.08
N PRO A 357 -5.73 -20.23 5.40
CA PRO A 357 -7.03 -19.90 5.95
C PRO A 357 -7.48 -18.52 5.47
N THR A 358 -8.68 -18.46 4.90
CA THR A 358 -9.42 -17.23 4.59
C THR A 358 -9.53 -16.35 5.84
N GLN A 359 -9.12 -15.07 5.76
CA GLN A 359 -9.38 -14.10 6.81
C GLN A 359 -10.56 -13.22 6.41
N SER A 360 -11.47 -12.95 7.35
CA SER A 360 -12.57 -12.03 7.06
C SER A 360 -12.07 -10.58 7.10
N LEU A 361 -12.74 -9.70 6.36
CA LEU A 361 -12.53 -8.26 6.46
C LEU A 361 -12.65 -7.76 7.91
N LEU A 362 -13.57 -8.37 8.68
CA LEU A 362 -13.75 -8.10 10.11
C LEU A 362 -12.49 -8.48 10.92
N CYS A 363 -11.86 -9.62 10.65
CA CYS A 363 -10.59 -10.01 11.27
C CYS A 363 -9.48 -9.02 10.96
N LEU A 364 -9.38 -8.59 9.70
CA LEU A 364 -8.33 -7.67 9.26
C LEU A 364 -8.48 -6.30 9.92
N PHE A 365 -9.70 -5.77 9.99
CA PHE A 365 -9.96 -4.53 10.71
C PHE A 365 -9.64 -4.65 12.20
N TRP A 366 -10.04 -5.76 12.84
CA TRP A 366 -9.73 -6.01 14.25
C TRP A 366 -8.24 -6.15 14.53
N HIS A 367 -7.47 -6.73 13.60
CA HIS A 367 -6.03 -6.80 13.72
C HIS A 367 -5.33 -5.44 13.61
N LYS A 368 -5.91 -4.48 12.88
CA LYS A 368 -5.36 -3.14 12.73
C LYS A 368 -5.46 -2.31 14.01
N TRP A 369 -6.56 -2.42 14.75
CA TRP A 369 -6.94 -1.45 15.80
C TRP A 369 -6.54 -1.79 17.24
N ASP A 370 -5.72 -2.82 17.41
CA ASP A 370 -5.22 -3.34 18.69
C ASP A 370 -6.27 -3.64 19.79
N ARG A 371 -6.20 -4.87 20.30
CA ARG A 371 -7.37 -5.76 20.36
C ARG A 371 -8.59 -5.23 21.14
N LEU A 372 -8.69 -5.38 22.45
CA LEU A 372 -9.95 -5.04 23.15
C LEU A 372 -10.10 -3.54 23.42
N ASP A 373 -8.98 -2.83 23.58
CA ASP A 373 -8.97 -1.39 23.85
C ASP A 373 -9.54 -0.57 22.70
N GLY A 374 -9.41 -1.06 21.46
CA GLY A 374 -10.07 -0.46 20.30
C GLY A 374 -11.58 -0.34 20.45
N LEU A 375 -12.24 -1.17 21.28
CA LEU A 375 -13.67 -1.03 21.57
C LEU A 375 -14.02 0.21 22.39
N LEU A 376 -13.05 0.84 23.06
CA LEU A 376 -13.26 2.13 23.72
C LEU A 376 -13.47 3.25 22.69
N ASN A 377 -12.86 3.15 21.51
CA ASN A 377 -13.08 4.08 20.41
C ASN A 377 -14.48 3.88 19.79
N ASN A 378 -15.29 4.93 19.79
CA ASN A 378 -16.66 4.92 19.27
C ASN A 378 -16.73 4.55 17.78
N GLU A 379 -15.80 5.07 16.97
CA GLU A 379 -15.76 4.84 15.53
C GLU A 379 -15.33 3.41 15.22
N VAL A 380 -14.31 2.89 15.90
CA VAL A 380 -13.88 1.49 15.76
C VAL A 380 -15.03 0.54 16.09
N TYR A 381 -15.72 0.76 17.21
CA TYR A 381 -16.88 -0.04 17.59
C TYR A 381 -18.02 0.07 16.57
N ALA A 382 -18.34 1.28 16.09
CA ALA A 382 -19.38 1.48 15.08
C ALA A 382 -19.04 0.76 13.76
N MET A 383 -17.80 0.86 13.29
CA MET A 383 -17.32 0.16 12.10
C MET A 383 -17.40 -1.37 12.24
N LEU A 384 -16.94 -1.93 13.37
CA LEU A 384 -17.07 -3.36 13.67
C LEU A 384 -18.53 -3.81 13.60
N ARG A 385 -19.45 -3.03 14.16
CA ARG A 385 -20.88 -3.32 14.14
C ARG A 385 -21.47 -3.29 12.72
N ILE A 386 -21.04 -2.35 11.88
CA ILE A 386 -21.44 -2.27 10.47
C ILE A 386 -20.95 -3.50 9.71
N LEU A 387 -19.67 -3.85 9.84
CA LEU A 387 -19.07 -5.02 9.18
C LEU A 387 -19.78 -6.32 9.61
N ALA A 388 -20.04 -6.49 10.91
CA ALA A 388 -20.78 -7.64 11.44
C ALA A 388 -22.20 -7.76 10.87
N ARG A 389 -22.90 -6.64 10.64
CA ARG A 389 -24.25 -6.63 10.02
C ARG A 389 -24.23 -6.96 8.53
N LYS A 390 -23.20 -6.52 7.80
CA LYS A 390 -23.12 -6.61 6.34
C LYS A 390 -22.57 -7.96 5.84
N LYS A 391 -22.71 -9.02 6.64
CA LYS A 391 -22.28 -10.39 6.32
C LYS A 391 -20.77 -10.53 6.06
N ALA A 392 -19.96 -9.54 6.45
CA ALA A 392 -18.49 -9.62 6.37
C ALA A 392 -17.91 -10.76 7.25
N SER A 393 -18.72 -11.34 8.14
CA SER A 393 -18.38 -12.44 9.04
C SER A 393 -18.80 -13.83 8.54
N ARG A 394 -19.50 -13.94 7.39
CA ARG A 394 -20.02 -15.24 6.90
C ARG A 394 -18.90 -16.25 6.67
N GLY A 395 -18.96 -17.36 7.40
CA GLY A 395 -18.01 -18.49 7.31
C GLY A 395 -16.70 -18.28 8.07
N LEU A 396 -16.50 -17.14 8.73
CA LEU A 396 -15.20 -16.71 9.26
C LEU A 396 -15.27 -16.09 10.66
N LEU A 397 -16.46 -16.09 11.27
CA LEU A 397 -16.71 -15.75 12.67
C LEU A 397 -15.76 -16.51 13.61
N LEU A 398 -15.50 -17.78 13.32
CA LEU A 398 -14.53 -18.60 14.04
C LEU A 398 -13.11 -18.10 13.90
N GLY A 399 -12.70 -17.74 12.68
CA GLY A 399 -11.39 -17.14 12.42
C GLY A 399 -11.22 -15.86 13.24
N PHE A 400 -12.27 -15.05 13.32
CA PHE A 400 -12.28 -13.83 14.14
C PHE A 400 -12.12 -14.14 15.63
N LEU A 401 -13.01 -14.97 16.20
CA LEU A 401 -13.04 -15.30 17.62
C LEU A 401 -11.79 -16.08 18.07
N SER A 402 -11.24 -16.94 17.20
CA SER A 402 -9.96 -17.61 17.44
C SER A 402 -8.75 -16.67 17.29
N SER A 403 -8.80 -15.70 16.37
CA SER A 403 -7.72 -14.73 16.20
C SER A 403 -7.60 -13.81 17.41
N ILE A 404 -8.70 -13.48 18.09
CA ILE A 404 -8.73 -12.70 19.34
C ILE A 404 -7.90 -13.39 20.43
N ARG A 405 -7.93 -14.73 20.50
CA ARG A 405 -7.23 -15.55 21.49
C ARG A 405 -5.70 -15.46 21.44
N THR A 406 -5.09 -15.40 20.26
CA THR A 406 -3.64 -15.66 20.09
C THR A 406 -2.69 -14.52 20.50
N ARG A 407 -3.16 -13.28 20.71
CA ARG A 407 -2.29 -12.11 21.01
C ARG A 407 -2.82 -11.19 22.11
N ARG A 408 -3.56 -11.72 23.08
CA ARG A 408 -4.00 -11.00 24.30
C ARG A 408 -2.88 -10.62 25.29
N LYS A 409 -1.60 -10.68 24.90
CA LYS A 409 -0.48 -10.37 25.78
C LYS A 409 -0.37 -8.88 26.19
N ASN A 410 -1.22 -8.00 25.68
CA ASN A 410 -1.13 -6.54 25.86
C ASN A 410 -2.36 -5.87 26.53
N THR A 411 -3.26 -6.60 27.21
CA THR A 411 -4.43 -6.02 27.92
C THR A 411 -4.10 -5.13 29.15
N GLN A 412 -2.85 -4.67 29.30
CA GLN A 412 -2.42 -3.77 30.39
C GLN A 412 -2.98 -2.33 30.27
N LEU A 413 -3.85 -2.06 29.29
CA LEU A 413 -4.31 -0.71 28.92
C LEU A 413 -5.72 -0.33 29.42
N ILE A 414 -6.55 -1.28 29.85
CA ILE A 414 -7.82 -0.96 30.55
C ILE A 414 -7.48 -0.55 31.99
N LYS A 415 -7.46 0.76 32.25
CA LYS A 415 -6.95 1.33 33.49
C LYS A 415 -8.02 1.58 34.55
N SER A 416 -9.30 1.51 34.19
CA SER A 416 -10.43 1.84 35.07
C SER A 416 -11.59 0.85 34.92
N LEU A 417 -12.38 0.72 35.99
CA LEU A 417 -13.58 -0.12 36.02
C LEU A 417 -14.61 0.34 34.97
N ASP A 418 -14.79 1.66 34.81
CA ASP A 418 -15.71 2.23 33.82
C ASP A 418 -15.34 1.84 32.37
N GLN A 419 -14.04 1.83 32.04
CA GLN A 419 -13.56 1.37 30.75
C GLN A 419 -13.83 -0.13 30.54
N HIS A 420 -13.68 -0.93 31.59
CA HIS A 420 -13.99 -2.35 31.55
C HIS A 420 -15.48 -2.59 31.23
N ASP A 421 -16.38 -1.91 31.93
CA ASP A 421 -17.83 -2.03 31.71
C ASP A 421 -18.24 -1.64 30.29
N ILE A 422 -17.64 -0.57 29.74
CA ILE A 422 -17.86 -0.14 28.35
C ILE A 422 -17.41 -1.22 27.36
N VAL A 423 -16.20 -1.77 27.53
CA VAL A 423 -15.65 -2.81 26.66
C VAL A 423 -16.53 -4.06 26.70
N THR A 424 -16.86 -4.53 27.90
CA THR A 424 -17.69 -5.71 28.15
C THR A 424 -19.08 -5.55 27.52
N SER A 425 -19.72 -4.39 27.71
CA SER A 425 -21.02 -4.06 27.11
C SER A 425 -20.96 -4.02 25.58
N ARG A 426 -19.95 -3.34 25.00
CA ARG A 426 -19.78 -3.26 23.55
C ARG A 426 -19.46 -4.60 22.92
N TRP A 427 -18.62 -5.40 23.56
CA TRP A 427 -18.28 -6.75 23.16
C TRP A 427 -19.53 -7.64 23.13
N SER A 428 -20.30 -7.63 24.21
CA SER A 428 -21.59 -8.30 24.31
C SER A 428 -22.49 -7.89 23.13
N SER A 429 -22.69 -6.60 22.90
CA SER A 429 -23.53 -6.13 21.80
C SER A 429 -23.02 -6.53 20.41
N LEU A 430 -21.70 -6.57 20.21
CA LEU A 430 -21.10 -7.03 18.96
C LEU A 430 -21.39 -8.52 18.72
N LEU A 431 -21.27 -9.35 19.75
CA LEU A 431 -21.62 -10.77 19.68
C LEU A 431 -23.10 -10.98 19.33
N ASP A 432 -24.02 -10.18 19.86
CA ASP A 432 -25.45 -10.29 19.50
C ASP A 432 -25.67 -10.07 18.01
N VAL A 433 -25.00 -9.06 17.45
CA VAL A 433 -25.08 -8.77 16.01
C VAL A 433 -24.48 -9.92 15.19
N MET A 434 -23.32 -10.42 15.63
CA MET A 434 -22.59 -11.46 14.92
C MET A 434 -23.31 -12.82 14.96
N LEU A 435 -23.96 -13.17 16.08
CA LEU A 435 -24.69 -14.42 16.32
C LEU A 435 -26.18 -14.36 15.93
N THR A 436 -26.58 -13.40 15.10
CA THR A 436 -27.95 -13.36 14.55
C THR A 436 -28.19 -14.49 13.54
N GLU A 437 -29.41 -15.03 13.46
CA GLU A 437 -29.78 -16.16 12.58
C GLU A 437 -29.43 -15.94 11.10
N ARG A 438 -29.46 -14.69 10.63
CA ARG A 438 -29.08 -14.33 9.24
C ARG A 438 -27.58 -14.53 8.94
N ASN A 439 -26.76 -14.51 9.99
CA ASN A 439 -25.33 -14.75 9.95
C ASN A 439 -24.97 -16.21 10.29
N CYS A 440 -25.85 -16.93 10.99
CA CYS A 440 -25.70 -18.33 11.41
C CYS A 440 -26.60 -19.27 10.56
N LEU A 441 -26.19 -19.59 9.33
CA LEU A 441 -26.85 -20.66 8.54
C LEU A 441 -26.41 -22.05 9.04
N LEU A 442 -27.23 -23.09 8.85
CA LEU A 442 -27.06 -24.48 9.33
C LEU A 442 -25.65 -25.10 9.23
N VAL A 443 -24.80 -24.66 8.31
CA VAL A 443 -23.38 -25.07 8.20
C VAL A 443 -22.53 -24.63 9.42
N PHE A 444 -23.05 -23.72 10.25
CA PHE A 444 -22.33 -23.16 11.41
C PHE A 444 -22.43 -23.96 12.70
N GLN A 445 -23.25 -25.00 12.81
CA GLN A 445 -23.44 -25.68 14.10
C GLN A 445 -22.15 -26.38 14.57
N ASP A 446 -21.52 -27.16 13.69
CA ASP A 446 -20.22 -27.79 13.97
C ASP A 446 -19.12 -26.75 14.22
N GLU A 447 -19.16 -25.64 13.49
CA GLU A 447 -18.24 -24.53 13.65
C GLU A 447 -18.39 -23.86 15.03
N MET A 448 -19.62 -23.53 15.40
CA MET A 448 -19.99 -22.94 16.69
C MET A 448 -19.60 -23.86 17.85
N ASN A 449 -19.91 -25.15 17.75
CA ASN A 449 -19.52 -26.16 18.73
C ASN A 449 -18.00 -26.27 18.84
N ASN A 450 -17.27 -26.21 17.72
CA ASN A 450 -15.81 -26.22 17.70
C ASN A 450 -15.22 -25.00 18.44
N LEU A 451 -15.75 -23.81 18.22
CA LEU A 451 -15.33 -22.63 18.99
C LEU A 451 -15.64 -22.76 20.47
N PHE A 452 -16.88 -23.14 20.78
CA PHE A 452 -17.34 -23.33 22.14
C PHE A 452 -16.40 -24.29 22.88
N PHE A 453 -16.14 -25.46 22.30
CA PHE A 453 -15.21 -26.46 22.81
C PHE A 453 -13.78 -25.91 23.00
N ARG A 454 -13.25 -25.19 22.00
CA ARG A 454 -11.93 -24.57 22.07
C ARG A 454 -11.83 -23.48 23.14
N LEU A 455 -12.90 -22.73 23.38
CA LEU A 455 -12.98 -21.71 24.43
C LEU A 455 -12.99 -22.36 25.80
N LEU A 456 -13.82 -23.39 26.02
CA LEU A 456 -13.85 -24.13 27.29
C LEU A 456 -12.48 -24.73 27.64
N LEU A 457 -11.82 -25.37 26.68
CA LEU A 457 -10.46 -25.88 26.87
C LEU A 457 -9.46 -24.77 27.20
N HIS A 458 -9.62 -23.59 26.60
CA HIS A 458 -8.75 -22.45 26.86
C HIS A 458 -8.94 -21.88 28.25
N THR A 459 -10.20 -21.69 28.67
CA THR A 459 -10.53 -21.20 29.99
C THR A 459 -9.92 -22.12 31.04
N MET A 460 -10.03 -23.44 30.86
CA MET A 460 -9.34 -24.40 31.73
C MET A 460 -7.81 -24.25 31.66
N GLU A 461 -7.23 -24.06 30.47
CA GLU A 461 -5.78 -23.87 30.30
C GLU A 461 -5.25 -22.63 31.03
N GLN A 462 -6.01 -21.54 31.03
CA GLN A 462 -5.63 -20.31 31.72
C GLN A 462 -5.74 -20.46 33.24
N LEU A 463 -6.79 -21.12 33.72
CA LEU A 463 -6.93 -21.46 35.15
C LEU A 463 -5.72 -22.29 35.61
N VAL A 464 -5.34 -23.30 34.82
CA VAL A 464 -4.18 -24.16 35.11
C VAL A 464 -2.85 -23.38 35.07
N LYS A 465 -2.63 -22.55 34.05
CA LYS A 465 -1.40 -21.75 33.92
C LYS A 465 -1.23 -20.74 35.06
N ARG A 466 -2.34 -20.13 35.51
CA ARG A 466 -2.38 -19.23 36.66
C ARG A 466 -1.89 -19.94 37.92
N ASP A 467 -2.36 -21.17 38.15
CA ASP A 467 -1.99 -21.95 39.33
C ASP A 467 -0.50 -22.32 39.32
N ILE A 468 0.06 -22.65 38.15
CA ILE A 468 1.51 -22.90 38.00
C ILE A 468 2.31 -21.63 38.29
N ALA A 469 1.89 -20.49 37.73
CA ALA A 469 2.60 -19.23 37.90
C ALA A 469 2.61 -18.79 39.37
N LEU A 470 1.49 -18.93 40.08
CA LEU A 470 1.37 -18.57 41.48
C LEU A 470 2.06 -19.57 42.41
N SER A 471 2.01 -20.87 42.11
CA SER A 471 2.77 -21.87 42.87
C SER A 471 4.29 -21.65 42.75
N ARG A 472 4.76 -21.16 41.60
CA ARG A 472 6.17 -20.77 41.40
C ARG A 472 6.51 -19.43 42.06
N ASN A 473 5.58 -18.48 42.05
CA ASN A 473 5.75 -17.15 42.65
C ASN A 473 5.48 -17.11 44.15
N ALA A 474 4.86 -18.12 44.77
CA ALA A 474 4.72 -18.21 46.24
C ALA A 474 6.07 -18.21 46.98
N LEU A 475 7.18 -18.45 46.28
CA LEU A 475 8.56 -18.29 46.78
C LEU A 475 9.11 -16.85 46.70
N ARG A 476 8.38 -15.90 46.11
CA ARG A 476 8.74 -14.47 46.02
C ARG A 476 7.50 -13.62 46.23
N THR A 477 7.46 -12.85 47.31
CA THR A 477 6.39 -11.89 47.63
C THR A 477 6.07 -10.97 46.45
N VAL A 478 5.05 -11.31 45.67
CA VAL A 478 4.49 -10.47 44.61
C VAL A 478 3.07 -10.14 45.01
N SER A 479 2.73 -8.85 44.90
CA SER A 479 1.41 -8.29 45.17
C SER A 479 0.32 -9.04 44.39
N PRO A 480 -0.84 -9.36 45.00
CA PRO A 480 -1.95 -10.05 44.34
C PRO A 480 -2.67 -9.23 43.26
N ASP A 481 -2.31 -7.96 43.06
CA ASP A 481 -3.09 -7.02 42.24
C ASP A 481 -2.69 -6.90 40.76
N THR A 482 -1.77 -7.73 40.26
CA THR A 482 -1.38 -7.70 38.84
C THR A 482 -1.67 -9.02 38.14
N ASP A 483 -2.55 -8.95 37.13
CA ASP A 483 -2.72 -9.90 36.00
C ASP A 483 -3.77 -11.03 36.04
N CYS A 484 -4.80 -10.99 36.88
CA CYS A 484 -5.70 -12.16 37.04
C CYS A 484 -7.22 -11.96 36.79
N SER A 485 -7.63 -11.13 35.83
CA SER A 485 -8.99 -11.24 35.27
C SER A 485 -8.99 -12.26 34.12
N THR A 486 -9.56 -13.45 34.33
CA THR A 486 -10.21 -14.16 33.21
C THR A 486 -11.23 -13.18 32.63
N ASP A 487 -10.98 -12.77 31.39
CA ASP A 487 -11.64 -11.67 30.69
C ASP A 487 -13.16 -11.92 30.62
N GLU A 488 -13.98 -11.05 31.23
CA GLU A 488 -15.45 -11.18 31.25
C GLU A 488 -16.04 -11.34 29.83
N CYS A 489 -15.32 -10.82 28.83
CA CYS A 489 -15.64 -11.03 27.42
C CYS A 489 -15.66 -12.52 27.03
N GLU A 490 -14.79 -13.37 27.58
CA GLU A 490 -14.80 -14.83 27.32
C GLU A 490 -16.05 -15.49 27.90
N VAL A 491 -16.39 -15.17 29.16
CA VAL A 491 -17.55 -15.72 29.84
C VAL A 491 -18.83 -15.34 29.09
N ILE A 492 -18.95 -14.07 28.70
CA ILE A 492 -20.06 -13.57 27.88
C ILE A 492 -20.09 -14.28 26.51
N THR A 493 -18.93 -14.54 25.91
CA THR A 493 -18.88 -15.27 24.63
C THR A 493 -19.40 -16.69 24.79
N ILE A 494 -18.95 -17.42 25.82
CA ILE A 494 -19.42 -18.78 26.12
C ILE A 494 -20.93 -18.76 26.36
N GLN A 495 -21.44 -17.84 27.19
CA GLN A 495 -22.87 -17.75 27.49
C GLN A 495 -23.71 -17.48 26.23
N LYS A 496 -23.25 -16.57 25.36
CA LYS A 496 -23.97 -16.30 24.11
C LYS A 496 -23.93 -17.46 23.12
N LEU A 497 -22.85 -18.24 23.10
CA LEU A 497 -22.78 -19.46 22.29
C LEU A 497 -23.77 -20.52 22.79
N ILE A 498 -23.86 -20.73 24.11
CA ILE A 498 -24.85 -21.64 24.73
C ILE A 498 -26.27 -21.20 24.36
N ASN A 499 -26.59 -19.91 24.55
CA ASN A 499 -27.89 -19.34 24.21
C ASN A 499 -28.24 -19.45 22.71
N LYS A 500 -27.24 -19.67 21.86
CA LYS A 500 -27.39 -19.88 20.41
C LYS A 500 -27.41 -21.35 20.01
N GLY A 501 -27.40 -22.25 20.98
CA GLY A 501 -27.52 -23.69 20.78
C GLY A 501 -26.18 -24.41 20.62
N ALA A 502 -25.07 -23.83 21.09
CA ALA A 502 -23.82 -24.59 21.18
C ALA A 502 -24.01 -25.81 22.08
N ASP A 503 -23.62 -26.97 21.58
CA ASP A 503 -23.83 -28.26 22.25
C ASP A 503 -22.59 -28.67 23.04
N ILE A 504 -22.75 -28.80 24.36
CA ILE A 504 -21.70 -29.24 25.28
C ILE A 504 -21.33 -30.72 25.11
N LYS A 505 -22.24 -31.52 24.52
CA LYS A 505 -22.03 -32.94 24.23
C LYS A 505 -21.36 -33.14 22.88
N TRP A 506 -21.17 -32.09 22.10
CA TRP A 506 -20.51 -32.19 20.81
C TRP A 506 -19.06 -32.63 20.98
N THR A 507 -18.65 -33.60 20.16
CA THR A 507 -17.28 -34.11 20.13
C THR A 507 -16.55 -33.61 18.89
N PRO A 508 -15.29 -33.16 19.01
CA PRO A 508 -14.52 -32.70 17.86
C PRO A 508 -14.34 -33.77 16.80
N THR A 509 -14.27 -33.38 15.54
CA THR A 509 -13.99 -34.29 14.41
C THR A 509 -12.53 -34.27 13.94
N TRP A 510 -11.67 -33.50 14.61
CA TRP A 510 -10.32 -33.15 14.17
C TRP A 510 -9.26 -33.29 15.28
N GLY A 511 -8.02 -33.51 14.87
CA GLY A 511 -6.84 -33.51 15.73
C GLY A 511 -6.84 -34.59 16.82
N GLU A 512 -6.12 -34.32 17.90
CA GLU A 512 -6.00 -35.21 19.08
C GLU A 512 -7.27 -35.26 19.94
N TYR A 513 -8.25 -34.39 19.69
CA TYR A 513 -9.52 -34.32 20.42
C TYR A 513 -10.65 -35.07 19.71
N LYS A 514 -10.35 -35.75 18.59
CA LYS A 514 -11.37 -36.36 17.75
C LYS A 514 -12.18 -37.41 18.53
N GLY A 515 -13.49 -37.23 18.61
CA GLY A 515 -14.42 -38.16 19.27
C GLY A 515 -14.37 -38.14 20.80
N HIS A 516 -13.72 -37.14 21.40
CA HIS A 516 -13.58 -37.03 22.85
C HIS A 516 -14.47 -35.94 23.42
N SER A 517 -15.09 -36.21 24.57
CA SER A 517 -15.87 -35.19 25.29
C SER A 517 -14.96 -34.05 25.79
N ILE A 518 -15.57 -32.94 26.21
CA ILE A 518 -14.80 -31.82 26.78
C ILE A 518 -14.09 -32.24 28.08
N LEU A 519 -14.75 -33.06 28.91
CA LEU A 519 -14.17 -33.56 30.16
C LEU A 519 -13.04 -34.56 29.90
N ASP A 520 -13.17 -35.42 28.87
CA ASP A 520 -12.09 -36.33 28.45
C ASP A 520 -10.84 -35.55 28.05
N CYS A 521 -11.02 -34.49 27.27
CA CYS A 521 -9.92 -33.66 26.78
C CYS A 521 -9.24 -32.91 27.94
N ILE A 522 -10.03 -32.36 28.87
CA ILE A 522 -9.50 -31.73 30.10
C ILE A 522 -8.71 -32.76 30.91
N ALA A 523 -9.29 -33.91 31.21
CA ALA A 523 -8.64 -34.95 32.00
C ALA A 523 -7.31 -35.41 31.37
N ARG A 524 -7.30 -35.72 30.07
CA ARG A 524 -6.09 -36.18 29.36
C ARG A 524 -5.01 -35.11 29.27
N ARG A 525 -5.38 -33.85 29.02
CA ARG A 525 -4.43 -32.76 28.82
C ARG A 525 -3.74 -32.38 30.13
N TYR A 526 -4.44 -32.43 31.25
CA TYR A 526 -3.92 -31.95 32.54
C TYR A 526 -3.45 -33.06 33.49
N ASN A 527 -3.65 -34.34 33.15
CA ASN A 527 -3.02 -35.48 33.86
C ASN A 527 -1.48 -35.54 33.69
N ARG A 528 -0.88 -34.73 32.80
CA ARG A 528 0.56 -34.75 32.50
C ARG A 528 1.40 -33.70 33.25
N HIS A 529 0.79 -32.89 34.10
CA HIS A 529 1.47 -31.77 34.75
C HIS A 529 1.72 -32.06 36.24
N GLU A 530 2.87 -32.70 36.53
CA GLU A 530 3.34 -33.17 37.85
C GLU A 530 3.45 -32.11 38.97
N SER A 531 3.23 -30.81 38.67
CA SER A 531 3.52 -29.70 39.61
C SER A 531 2.31 -28.88 40.04
N LEU A 532 1.09 -29.33 39.71
CA LEU A 532 -0.12 -28.50 39.77
C LEU A 532 -0.97 -28.63 41.04
N TYR A 533 -0.76 -29.67 41.85
CA TYR A 533 -1.82 -30.15 42.75
C TYR A 533 -1.47 -29.99 44.23
N GLN A 534 -1.03 -28.79 44.62
CA GLN A 534 -1.16 -28.35 46.01
C GLN A 534 -2.52 -27.68 46.20
N PRO A 535 -3.28 -28.01 47.26
CA PRO A 535 -4.60 -27.44 47.51
C PRO A 535 -4.48 -25.94 47.80
N THR A 536 -4.72 -25.13 46.78
CA THR A 536 -4.77 -23.66 46.85
C THR A 536 -6.18 -23.16 46.56
N VAL A 537 -6.48 -21.89 46.87
CA VAL A 537 -7.79 -21.25 46.60
C VAL A 537 -8.24 -21.40 45.14
N GLN A 538 -7.32 -21.60 44.20
CA GLN A 538 -7.61 -21.72 42.76
C GLN A 538 -7.88 -23.16 42.28
N TYR A 539 -7.49 -24.18 43.06
CA TYR A 539 -7.98 -25.55 42.89
C TYR A 539 -9.52 -25.60 42.99
N ASN A 540 -10.12 -24.72 43.81
CA ASN A 540 -11.56 -24.55 43.91
C ASN A 540 -12.18 -23.89 42.66
N GLU A 541 -11.48 -22.98 41.98
CA GLU A 541 -11.94 -22.38 40.72
C GLU A 541 -12.00 -23.41 39.58
N GLN A 542 -10.97 -24.27 39.47
CA GLN A 542 -10.95 -25.37 38.51
C GLN A 542 -12.06 -26.39 38.77
N ARG A 543 -12.24 -26.79 40.04
CA ARG A 543 -13.33 -27.69 40.46
C ARG A 543 -14.70 -27.08 40.20
N SER A 544 -14.87 -25.80 40.50
CA SER A 544 -16.10 -25.06 40.23
C SER A 544 -16.41 -25.00 38.73
N PHE A 545 -15.41 -24.77 37.88
CA PHE A 545 -15.58 -24.77 36.43
C PHE A 545 -16.01 -26.16 35.90
N VAL A 546 -15.34 -27.24 36.31
CA VAL A 546 -15.72 -28.61 35.90
C VAL A 546 -17.12 -28.98 36.40
N ASN A 547 -17.47 -28.64 37.64
CA ASN A 547 -18.84 -28.82 38.14
C ASN A 547 -19.88 -28.05 37.32
N THR A 548 -19.52 -26.85 36.82
CA THR A 548 -20.39 -26.06 35.95
C THR A 548 -20.57 -26.76 34.59
N LEU A 549 -19.51 -27.32 34.01
CA LEU A 549 -19.62 -28.10 32.77
C LEU A 549 -20.51 -29.34 32.95
N ILE A 550 -20.39 -30.05 34.07
CA ILE A 550 -21.25 -31.20 34.39
C ILE A 550 -22.71 -30.75 34.51
N LYS A 551 -22.98 -29.65 35.22
CA LYS A 551 -24.34 -29.08 35.34
C LYS A 551 -24.93 -28.64 34.00
N LEU A 552 -24.09 -28.17 33.08
CA LEU A 552 -24.49 -27.84 31.71
C LEU A 552 -24.72 -29.09 30.83
N GLY A 553 -24.37 -30.29 31.31
CA GLY A 553 -24.65 -31.57 30.65
C GLY A 553 -23.47 -32.20 29.93
N ALA A 554 -22.22 -31.80 30.24
CA ALA A 554 -21.03 -32.46 29.72
C ALA A 554 -20.99 -33.94 30.13
N GLU A 555 -20.73 -34.83 29.18
CA GLU A 555 -20.64 -36.27 29.42
C GLU A 555 -19.40 -36.63 30.25
N ARG A 556 -19.60 -37.48 31.26
CA ARG A 556 -18.49 -38.02 32.05
C ARG A 556 -17.86 -39.19 31.30
N PRO A 557 -16.52 -39.24 31.19
CA PRO A 557 -15.84 -40.40 30.64
C PRO A 557 -15.92 -41.59 31.61
N ASP A 558 -16.89 -42.49 31.50
CA ASP A 558 -16.95 -43.62 32.44
C ASP A 558 -15.82 -44.65 32.19
N ASP A 559 -15.30 -44.74 30.96
CA ASP A 559 -14.33 -45.76 30.54
C ASP A 559 -12.84 -45.38 30.74
N LEU A 560 -12.54 -44.12 31.08
CA LEU A 560 -11.16 -43.61 31.12
C LEU A 560 -10.55 -43.54 32.52
N LEU A 561 -11.36 -43.76 33.56
CA LEU A 561 -10.94 -43.53 34.93
C LEU A 561 -9.75 -44.45 35.29
N SER A 562 -9.90 -45.75 35.08
CA SER A 562 -8.87 -46.73 35.38
C SER A 562 -7.58 -46.49 34.58
N GLU A 563 -7.68 -46.04 33.33
CA GLU A 563 -6.52 -45.73 32.49
C GLU A 563 -5.75 -44.51 33.02
N LEU A 564 -6.45 -43.43 33.38
CA LEU A 564 -5.81 -42.21 33.87
C LEU A 564 -5.25 -42.37 35.27
N LEU A 565 -5.96 -43.08 36.16
CA LEU A 565 -5.48 -43.40 37.51
C LEU A 565 -4.21 -44.26 37.47
N SER A 566 -4.07 -45.19 36.51
CA SER A 566 -2.86 -46.00 36.36
C SER A 566 -1.60 -45.20 35.98
N LYS A 567 -1.79 -43.95 35.50
CA LYS A 567 -0.73 -43.05 35.04
C LYS A 567 -0.59 -41.80 35.93
N ALA A 568 -1.45 -41.65 36.94
CA ALA A 568 -1.52 -40.46 37.78
C ALA A 568 -0.67 -40.63 39.05
N ASP A 569 0.01 -39.57 39.48
CA ASP A 569 0.53 -39.48 40.85
C ASP A 569 -0.60 -39.22 41.86
N THR A 570 -0.35 -39.31 43.17
CA THR A 570 -1.39 -39.21 44.22
C THR A 570 -2.18 -37.90 44.19
N ALA A 571 -1.61 -36.82 43.67
CA ALA A 571 -2.25 -35.51 43.61
C ALA A 571 -3.09 -35.36 42.32
N SER A 572 -2.58 -35.87 41.20
CA SER A 572 -3.31 -36.02 39.94
C SER A 572 -4.44 -37.04 40.08
N GLU A 573 -4.28 -38.05 40.92
CA GLU A 573 -5.28 -39.08 41.21
C GLU A 573 -6.56 -38.46 41.80
N ARG A 574 -6.42 -37.55 42.79
CA ARG A 574 -7.57 -36.84 43.37
C ARG A 574 -8.29 -35.96 42.35
N TRP A 575 -7.53 -35.30 41.47
CA TRP A 575 -8.12 -34.48 40.42
C TRP A 575 -8.85 -35.31 39.37
N VAL A 576 -8.23 -36.39 38.90
CA VAL A 576 -8.85 -37.34 37.97
C VAL A 576 -10.13 -37.91 38.61
N ARG A 577 -10.09 -38.38 39.86
CA ARG A 577 -11.29 -38.86 40.56
C ARG A 577 -12.37 -37.79 40.69
N PHE A 578 -12.01 -36.52 40.89
CA PHE A 578 -12.98 -35.42 40.93
C PHE A 578 -13.64 -35.16 39.57
N VAL A 579 -12.90 -35.11 38.46
CA VAL A 579 -13.46 -34.88 37.11
C VAL A 579 -14.50 -35.95 36.75
N PHE A 580 -14.34 -37.15 37.31
CA PHE A 580 -15.21 -38.30 37.12
C PHE A 580 -16.30 -38.41 38.21
N GLY A 581 -16.30 -37.49 39.18
CA GLY A 581 -17.35 -37.35 40.20
C GLY A 581 -17.27 -38.32 41.38
N GLU A 582 -16.10 -38.89 41.67
CA GLU A 582 -15.88 -39.79 42.82
C GLU A 582 -15.52 -39.06 44.12
N VAL A 583 -15.45 -37.73 44.12
CA VAL A 583 -15.17 -36.91 45.31
C VAL A 583 -16.47 -36.24 45.77
N PRO A 584 -16.88 -36.38 47.05
CA PRO A 584 -18.18 -35.90 47.54
C PRO A 584 -18.34 -34.38 47.40
N GLU A 585 -19.56 -33.95 47.06
CA GLU A 585 -19.97 -32.56 46.80
C GLU A 585 -19.97 -31.64 48.05
N GLU A 586 -19.62 -32.16 49.23
CA GLU A 586 -19.87 -31.51 50.54
C GLU A 586 -18.92 -30.35 50.89
N GLU A 587 -17.91 -30.06 50.08
CA GLU A 587 -17.17 -28.81 50.22
C GLU A 587 -17.98 -27.69 49.55
N THR A 588 -18.52 -26.77 50.36
CA THR A 588 -19.05 -25.48 49.90
C THR A 588 -17.99 -24.76 49.09
N LEU A 589 -17.98 -25.03 47.79
CA LEU A 589 -17.06 -24.45 46.82
C LEU A 589 -17.24 -22.94 46.87
N LEU A 590 -16.17 -22.22 47.22
CA LEU A 590 -16.10 -20.77 47.15
C LEU A 590 -16.58 -20.36 45.75
N TRP A 591 -17.77 -19.78 45.77
CA TRP A 591 -18.60 -19.49 44.62
C TRP A 591 -17.82 -18.54 43.69
N ASN A 592 -17.42 -19.00 42.52
CA ASN A 592 -16.90 -18.10 41.50
C ASN A 592 -18.08 -17.35 40.89
N SER A 593 -18.20 -16.05 41.15
CA SER A 593 -19.23 -15.17 40.57
C SER A 593 -19.32 -15.29 39.04
N ARG A 594 -18.24 -15.72 38.38
CA ARG A 594 -18.15 -15.93 36.92
C ARG A 594 -18.82 -17.22 36.43
N ALA A 595 -18.99 -18.24 37.28
CA ALA A 595 -19.70 -19.47 36.94
C ALA A 595 -21.23 -19.32 37.01
N ALA A 596 -21.73 -18.41 37.85
CA ALA A 596 -23.15 -18.05 37.92
C ALA A 596 -23.65 -17.43 36.61
N LEU A 597 -22.80 -16.68 35.89
CA LEU A 597 -23.10 -16.11 34.56
C LEU A 597 -23.30 -17.18 33.48
N LEU A 598 -22.78 -18.41 33.67
CA LEU A 598 -22.94 -19.52 32.73
C LEU A 598 -24.24 -20.32 32.93
N LEU A 599 -24.86 -20.19 34.10
CA LEU A 599 -26.08 -20.93 34.50
C LEU A 599 -27.34 -20.05 34.49
N GLY A 600 -27.19 -18.76 34.16
CA GLY A 600 -28.24 -17.74 34.18
C GLY A 600 -29.05 -17.63 32.90
#